data_AF-A0AAN9V2M5-F1
#
_entry.id   AF-A0AAN9V2M5-F1
#
_cell.length_a   1.000
_cell.length_b   1.000
_cell.length_c   1.000
_cell.angle_alpha   90.00
_cell.angle_beta   90.00
_cell.angle_gamma   90.00
#
_symmetry.space_group_name_H-M   'P 1'
#
loop_
_entity.id
_entity.type
_entity.pdbx_description
1 polymer ?
#
loop_
_entity_poly.entity_id
_entity_poly.type
_entity_poly.pdbx_seq_one_letter_code
_entity_poly.pdbx_strand_id
1 'polypeptide(L)'
;MAWDNHTRRTLGGIYLRLSARDAKWFTRLILKNYQPVVLHENTVLSNYHVLLPQLLKVRDDLTLTTAFLRHANQADDYDHIAAVLKPKLGIKVGRQPWFKGRSIKNCLDMAMGRDVSVEQKIDGEYCQIHIDISKSTKHIQIFSKSGKDSTNDRSALHR
;
A
#
# COMPACT_ATOMS: atom_id res chain seq x y z
N MET A 1 4.28 10.43 -24.15
CA MET A 1 5.49 10.63 -23.35
C MET A 1 6.68 10.26 -24.21
N ALA A 2 7.39 11.23 -24.79
CA ALA A 2 8.58 10.96 -25.59
C ALA A 2 9.76 10.79 -24.64
N TRP A 3 10.40 9.62 -24.69
CA TRP A 3 11.57 9.32 -23.86
C TRP A 3 12.78 10.05 -24.41
N ASP A 4 13.54 10.72 -23.55
CA ASP A 4 14.77 11.41 -23.95
C ASP A 4 15.85 10.41 -24.43
N ASN A 5 16.84 10.91 -25.18
CA ASN A 5 17.92 10.11 -25.76
C ASN A 5 18.81 9.41 -24.71
N HIS A 6 18.98 10.00 -23.52
CA HIS A 6 19.74 9.40 -22.44
C HIS A 6 19.00 8.17 -21.89
N THR A 7 17.69 8.27 -21.66
CA THR A 7 16.92 7.13 -21.16
C THR A 7 16.90 5.96 -22.15
N ARG A 8 16.83 6.23 -23.46
CA ARG A 8 16.93 5.17 -24.49
C ARG A 8 18.28 4.46 -24.46
N ARG A 9 19.39 5.20 -24.32
CA ARG A 9 20.73 4.62 -24.22
C ARG A 9 20.90 3.78 -22.97
N THR A 10 20.44 4.28 -21.82
CA THR A 10 20.50 3.56 -20.54
C THR A 10 19.70 2.26 -20.60
N LEU A 11 18.46 2.30 -21.11
CA LEU A 11 17.66 1.10 -21.29
C LEU A 11 18.31 0.12 -22.27
N GLY A 12 18.81 0.60 -23.43
CA GLY A 12 19.51 -0.24 -24.40
C GLY A 12 20.69 -0.99 -23.77
N GLY A 13 21.52 -0.30 -22.99
CA GLY A 13 22.64 -0.92 -22.27
C GLY A 13 22.22 -1.95 -21.21
N ILE A 14 21.03 -1.84 -20.63
CA ILE A 14 20.48 -2.87 -19.75
C ILE A 14 20.00 -4.06 -20.58
N TYR A 15 19.19 -3.84 -21.63
CA TYR A 15 18.65 -4.92 -22.48
C TYR A 15 19.75 -5.77 -23.13
N LEU A 16 20.87 -5.16 -23.53
CA LEU A 16 22.02 -5.88 -24.11
C LEU A 16 22.71 -6.84 -23.13
N ARG A 17 22.53 -6.66 -21.81
CA ARG A 17 23.13 -7.50 -20.75
C ARG A 17 22.17 -8.54 -20.18
N LEU A 18 20.88 -8.43 -20.48
CA LEU A 18 19.86 -9.33 -19.95
C LEU A 18 19.72 -10.58 -20.82
N SER A 19 19.46 -11.71 -20.18
CA SER A 19 18.96 -12.90 -20.89
C SER A 19 17.60 -12.60 -21.52
N ALA A 20 17.18 -13.38 -22.51
CA ALA A 20 15.84 -13.24 -23.11
C ALA A 20 14.71 -13.31 -22.05
N ARG A 21 14.87 -14.17 -21.04
CA ARG A 21 13.92 -14.31 -19.92
C ARG A 21 13.87 -13.04 -19.07
N ASP A 22 15.02 -12.50 -18.71
CA ASP A 22 15.07 -11.34 -17.80
C ASP A 22 14.69 -10.06 -18.54
N ALA A 23 15.05 -9.93 -19.83
CA ALA A 23 14.59 -8.87 -20.71
C ALA A 23 13.05 -8.84 -20.79
N LYS A 24 12.39 -10.00 -20.94
CA LYS A 24 10.93 -10.10 -20.90
C LYS A 24 10.35 -9.56 -19.60
N TRP A 25 10.90 -9.94 -18.45
CA TRP A 25 10.40 -9.47 -17.15
C TRP A 25 10.70 -7.99 -16.90
N PHE A 26 11.85 -7.52 -17.37
CA PHE A 26 12.24 -6.11 -17.29
C PHE A 26 11.33 -5.23 -18.15
N THR A 27 10.96 -5.66 -19.36
CA THR A 27 9.93 -4.98 -20.17
C THR A 27 8.61 -4.87 -19.42
N ARG A 28 8.15 -5.97 -18.80
CA ARG A 28 6.91 -6.00 -18.01
C ARG A 28 6.95 -5.05 -16.81
N LEU A 29 8.09 -4.99 -16.11
CA LEU A 29 8.34 -4.06 -15.02
C LEU A 29 8.23 -2.60 -15.47
N ILE A 30 8.90 -2.23 -16.57
CA ILE A 30 8.86 -0.86 -17.12
C ILE A 30 7.45 -0.49 -17.56
N LEU A 31 6.77 -1.39 -18.27
CA LEU A 31 5.39 -1.17 -18.74
C LEU A 31 4.36 -1.26 -17.61
N LYS A 32 4.78 -1.64 -16.39
CA LYS A 32 3.90 -1.94 -15.24
C LYS A 32 2.79 -2.92 -15.60
N ASN A 33 3.08 -3.87 -16.49
CA ASN A 33 2.15 -4.89 -16.94
C ASN A 33 2.77 -6.29 -16.77
N TYR A 34 2.29 -7.02 -15.76
CA TYR A 34 2.78 -8.34 -15.40
C TYR A 34 1.95 -9.50 -15.98
N GLN A 35 0.92 -9.21 -16.79
CA GLN A 35 0.02 -10.23 -17.32
C GLN A 35 0.75 -11.32 -18.14
N PRO A 36 0.30 -12.58 -18.08
CA PRO A 36 -0.83 -13.09 -17.30
C PRO A 36 -0.49 -13.38 -15.83
N VAL A 37 0.75 -13.14 -15.40
CA VAL A 37 1.24 -13.48 -14.05
C VAL A 37 0.88 -12.36 -13.08
N VAL A 38 -0.42 -12.24 -12.80
CA VAL A 38 -0.97 -11.33 -11.79
C VAL A 38 -1.42 -12.18 -10.61
N LEU A 39 -0.62 -12.16 -9.54
CA LEU A 39 -0.95 -12.84 -8.29
C LEU A 39 -1.72 -11.91 -7.37
N HIS A 40 -2.63 -12.46 -6.58
CA HIS A 40 -3.33 -11.70 -5.57
C HIS A 40 -2.34 -11.28 -4.46
N GLU A 41 -2.36 -10.00 -4.08
CA GLU A 41 -1.41 -9.43 -3.12
C GLU A 41 -1.37 -10.22 -1.80
N ASN A 42 -2.53 -10.53 -1.21
CA ASN A 42 -2.57 -11.35 0.02
C ASN A 42 -1.90 -12.72 -0.17
N THR A 43 -1.98 -13.34 -1.34
CA THR A 43 -1.34 -14.63 -1.59
C THR A 43 0.18 -14.48 -1.54
N VAL A 44 0.72 -13.46 -2.20
CA VAL A 44 2.17 -13.18 -2.19
C VAL A 44 2.65 -12.88 -0.76
N LEU A 45 1.95 -11.99 -0.06
CA LEU A 45 2.30 -11.58 1.30
C LEU A 45 2.21 -12.74 2.30
N SER A 46 1.17 -13.57 2.22
CA SER A 46 0.98 -14.71 3.13
C SER A 46 2.02 -15.82 2.91
N ASN A 47 2.51 -15.99 1.68
CA ASN A 47 3.60 -16.92 1.38
C ASN A 47 4.96 -16.41 1.91
N TYR A 48 5.12 -15.11 2.11
CA TYR A 48 6.29 -14.58 2.81
C TYR A 48 6.16 -14.79 4.32
N HIS A 49 5.04 -14.37 4.91
CA HIS A 49 4.73 -14.59 6.33
C HIS A 49 3.23 -14.48 6.60
N VAL A 50 2.69 -15.39 7.42
CA VAL A 50 1.25 -15.48 7.69
C VAL A 50 0.63 -14.20 8.29
N LEU A 51 1.41 -13.44 9.08
CA LEU A 51 0.97 -12.19 9.70
C LEU A 51 1.19 -10.94 8.82
N LEU A 52 1.95 -11.04 7.74
CA LEU A 52 2.33 -9.88 6.94
C LEU A 52 1.12 -9.13 6.34
N PRO A 53 0.08 -9.80 5.78
CA PRO A 53 -1.11 -9.10 5.30
C PRO A 53 -1.80 -8.26 6.38
N GLN A 54 -1.87 -8.76 7.61
CA GLN A 54 -2.52 -8.10 8.74
C GLN A 54 -1.66 -6.94 9.24
N LEU A 55 -0.35 -7.13 9.35
CA LEU A 55 0.56 -6.07 9.77
C LEU A 55 0.55 -4.89 8.79
N LEU A 56 0.51 -5.14 7.47
CA LEU A 56 0.42 -4.09 6.46
C LEU A 56 -0.90 -3.33 6.48
N LYS A 57 -1.99 -3.95 6.95
CA LYS A 57 -3.25 -3.25 7.20
C LYS A 57 -3.12 -2.25 8.36
N VAL A 58 -2.29 -2.53 9.34
CA VAL A 58 -2.09 -1.65 10.52
C VAL A 58 -1.03 -0.59 10.24
N ARG A 59 0.05 -0.98 9.56
CA ARG A 59 1.22 -0.16 9.22
C ARG A 59 1.60 -0.43 7.77
N ASP A 60 1.21 0.45 6.87
CA ASP A 60 1.46 0.35 5.43
C ASP A 60 2.92 0.69 5.09
N ASP A 61 3.85 -0.08 5.66
CA ASP A 61 5.29 0.00 5.45
C ASP A 61 5.87 -1.42 5.37
N LEU A 62 6.15 -1.87 4.15
CA LEU A 62 6.69 -3.20 3.87
C LEU A 62 8.09 -3.40 4.45
N THR A 63 8.94 -2.39 4.40
CA THR A 63 10.34 -2.49 4.85
C THR A 63 10.39 -2.66 6.36
N LEU A 64 9.70 -1.80 7.11
CA LEU A 64 9.64 -1.88 8.56
C LEU A 64 8.97 -3.18 9.02
N THR A 65 7.88 -3.58 8.38
CA THR A 65 7.13 -4.77 8.76
C THR A 65 7.92 -6.06 8.51
N THR A 66 8.62 -6.17 7.37
CA THR A 66 9.43 -7.35 7.06
C THR A 66 10.68 -7.44 7.92
N ALA A 67 11.38 -6.32 8.15
CA ALA A 67 12.51 -6.27 9.07
C ALA A 67 12.09 -6.74 10.48
N PHE A 68 10.95 -6.25 10.96
CA PHE A 68 10.39 -6.65 12.24
C PHE A 68 10.07 -8.14 12.31
N LEU A 69 9.33 -8.68 11.33
CA LEU A 69 8.98 -10.10 11.29
C LEU A 69 10.20 -11.01 11.31
N ARG A 70 11.29 -10.58 10.67
CA ARG A 70 12.54 -11.33 10.67
C ARG A 70 13.18 -11.42 12.06
N HIS A 71 13.01 -10.39 12.89
CA HIS A 71 13.47 -10.39 14.29
C HIS A 71 12.50 -11.16 15.21
N ALA A 72 11.19 -11.01 15.01
CA ALA A 72 10.17 -11.70 15.79
C ALA A 72 10.17 -13.22 15.56
N ASN A 73 10.60 -13.72 14.40
CA ASN A 73 10.76 -15.17 14.19
C ASN A 73 12.00 -15.76 14.90
N GLN A 74 12.89 -14.91 15.43
CA GLN A 74 14.10 -15.34 16.14
C GLN A 74 13.93 -15.30 17.67
N ALA A 75 12.91 -14.61 18.17
CA ALA A 75 12.61 -14.48 19.58
C ALA A 75 11.12 -14.76 19.78
N ASP A 76 10.74 -15.67 20.68
CA ASP A 76 9.34 -15.90 21.08
C ASP A 76 8.78 -14.70 21.87
N ASP A 77 8.77 -13.52 21.24
CA ASP A 77 8.45 -12.22 21.82
C ASP A 77 7.10 -11.73 21.28
N TYR A 78 6.05 -12.35 21.78
CA TYR A 78 4.66 -12.03 21.46
C TYR A 78 4.28 -10.59 21.85
N ASP A 79 4.90 -10.03 22.89
CA ASP A 79 4.66 -8.66 23.33
C ASP A 79 5.18 -7.65 22.29
N HIS A 80 6.35 -7.92 21.68
CA HIS A 80 6.84 -7.14 20.56
C HIS A 80 5.90 -7.20 19.35
N ILE A 81 5.38 -8.39 19.02
CA ILE A 81 4.43 -8.56 17.90
C ILE A 81 3.15 -7.75 18.16
N ALA A 82 2.62 -7.80 19.37
CA ALA A 82 1.46 -7.03 19.78
C ALA A 82 1.72 -5.51 19.73
N ALA A 83 2.94 -5.06 20.06
CA ALA A 83 3.32 -3.65 19.93
C ALA A 83 3.35 -3.17 18.47
N VAL A 84 3.60 -4.07 17.51
CA VAL A 84 3.57 -3.74 16.07
C VAL A 84 2.17 -3.79 15.46
N LEU A 85 1.27 -4.58 16.04
CA LEU A 85 -0.16 -4.63 15.69
C LEU A 85 -0.96 -3.41 16.20
N LYS A 86 -0.30 -2.25 16.35
CA LYS A 86 -0.95 -0.98 16.69
C LYS A 86 -0.62 0.07 15.63
N PRO A 87 -1.60 0.89 15.20
CA PRO A 87 -1.32 2.04 14.35
C PRO A 87 -0.25 2.94 14.96
N LYS A 88 0.58 3.58 14.13
CA LYS A 88 1.62 4.50 14.58
C LYS A 88 1.52 5.81 13.82
N LEU A 89 1.58 6.93 14.53
CA LEU A 89 1.62 8.25 13.89
C LEU A 89 2.83 8.34 12.93
N GLY A 90 2.59 8.99 11.79
CA GLY A 90 3.55 9.06 10.68
C GLY A 90 3.76 7.79 9.86
N ILE A 91 3.04 6.71 10.15
CA ILE A 91 2.95 5.54 9.27
C ILE A 91 1.50 5.41 8.83
N LYS A 92 1.26 5.40 7.52
CA LYS A 92 -0.07 5.20 6.96
C LYS A 92 -0.69 3.89 7.46
N VAL A 93 -2.00 3.89 7.67
CA VAL A 93 -2.77 2.68 7.95
C VAL A 93 -3.25 2.11 6.61
N GLY A 94 -3.15 0.80 6.44
CA GLY A 94 -3.57 0.14 5.22
C GLY A 94 -5.06 0.36 4.96
N ARG A 95 -5.42 0.57 3.70
CA ARG A 95 -6.82 0.85 3.33
C ARG A 95 -7.62 -0.45 3.30
N GLN A 96 -8.85 -0.42 3.81
CA GLN A 96 -9.78 -1.52 3.58
C GLN A 96 -10.04 -1.77 2.08
N PRO A 97 -10.22 -3.03 1.67
CA PRO A 97 -10.68 -3.34 0.32
C PRO A 97 -12.14 -2.88 0.15
N TRP A 98 -12.48 -2.47 -1.07
CA TRP A 98 -13.84 -2.09 -1.44
C TRP A 98 -14.37 -3.08 -2.46
N PHE A 99 -15.51 -3.67 -2.18
CA PHE A 99 -16.20 -4.57 -3.12
C PHE A 99 -17.23 -3.76 -3.90
N LYS A 100 -17.23 -3.92 -5.23
CA LYS A 100 -18.17 -3.22 -6.10
C LYS A 100 -19.52 -3.94 -6.09
N GLY A 101 -20.50 -3.35 -5.42
CA GLY A 101 -21.90 -3.76 -5.53
C GLY A 101 -22.41 -3.63 -6.97
N ARG A 102 -23.18 -4.61 -7.43
CA ARG A 102 -23.75 -4.66 -8.79
C ARG A 102 -25.26 -4.44 -8.83
N SER A 103 -25.93 -4.56 -7.69
CA SER A 103 -27.35 -4.26 -7.47
C SER A 103 -27.61 -4.17 -5.96
N ILE A 104 -28.77 -3.63 -5.56
CA ILE A 104 -29.15 -3.58 -4.14
C ILE A 104 -29.21 -5.00 -3.54
N LYS A 105 -29.78 -5.95 -4.28
CA LYS A 105 -29.80 -7.36 -3.89
C LYS A 105 -28.39 -7.91 -3.65
N ASN A 106 -27.47 -7.67 -4.58
CA ASN A 106 -26.08 -8.10 -4.42
C ASN A 106 -25.40 -7.46 -3.20
N CYS A 107 -25.69 -6.20 -2.88
CA CYS A 107 -25.20 -5.56 -1.66
C CYS A 107 -25.78 -6.20 -0.39
N LEU A 108 -27.08 -6.54 -0.38
CA LEU A 108 -27.73 -7.24 0.74
C LEU A 108 -27.16 -8.66 0.92
N ASP A 109 -26.94 -9.39 -0.18
CA ASP A 109 -26.30 -10.70 -0.17
C ASP A 109 -24.87 -10.61 0.41
N MET A 110 -24.11 -9.57 0.02
CA MET A 110 -22.79 -9.29 0.58
C MET A 110 -22.82 -8.93 2.07
N ALA A 111 -23.88 -8.27 2.55
CA ALA A 111 -24.05 -7.92 3.96
C ALA A 111 -24.40 -9.14 4.82
N MET A 112 -24.96 -10.21 4.23
CA MET A 112 -25.34 -11.47 4.90
C MET A 112 -26.24 -11.24 6.12
N GLY A 113 -27.24 -10.37 5.99
CA GLY A 113 -28.21 -10.08 7.05
C GLY A 113 -27.67 -9.25 8.22
N ARG A 114 -26.44 -8.73 8.13
CA ARG A 114 -25.89 -7.80 9.12
C ARG A 114 -26.49 -6.41 8.96
N ASP A 115 -26.64 -5.71 10.08
CA ASP A 115 -26.92 -4.27 10.07
C ASP A 115 -25.72 -3.53 9.44
N VAL A 116 -26.01 -2.62 8.52
CA VAL A 116 -25.00 -1.85 7.78
C VAL A 116 -25.32 -0.36 7.79
N SER A 117 -24.27 0.46 7.93
CA SER A 117 -24.36 1.90 7.66
C SER A 117 -24.20 2.16 6.16
N VAL A 118 -25.00 3.09 5.64
CA VAL A 118 -24.92 3.52 4.23
C VAL A 118 -24.49 4.98 4.19
N GLU A 119 -23.33 5.22 3.62
CA GLU A 119 -22.75 6.56 3.50
C GLU A 119 -22.69 6.98 2.03
N GLN A 120 -22.86 8.28 1.78
CA GLN A 120 -22.69 8.83 0.44
C GLN A 120 -21.22 8.72 0.03
N LYS A 121 -20.95 8.04 -1.09
CA LYS A 121 -19.61 8.06 -1.68
C LYS A 121 -19.33 9.45 -2.26
N ILE A 122 -18.44 10.18 -1.60
CA ILE A 122 -17.96 11.47 -2.10
C ILE A 122 -17.03 11.24 -3.31
N ASP A 123 -17.14 12.13 -4.31
CA ASP A 123 -16.22 12.16 -5.45
C ASP A 123 -15.10 13.17 -5.20
N GLY A 124 -14.03 12.67 -4.59
CA GLY A 124 -12.88 13.48 -4.20
C GLY A 124 -11.65 12.60 -3.98
N GLU A 125 -10.61 13.22 -3.44
CA GLU A 125 -9.37 12.53 -3.14
C GLU A 125 -9.41 11.89 -1.76
N TYR A 126 -9.07 10.60 -1.69
CA TYR A 126 -8.84 9.93 -0.41
C TYR A 126 -7.64 10.57 0.30
N CYS A 127 -7.86 10.99 1.54
CA CYS A 127 -6.84 11.51 2.43
C CYS A 127 -6.92 10.79 3.77
N GLN A 128 -5.77 10.30 4.26
CA GLN A 128 -5.63 9.82 5.62
C GLN A 128 -4.79 10.84 6.40
N ILE A 129 -5.38 11.42 7.44
CA ILE A 129 -4.81 12.54 8.20
C ILE A 129 -4.35 12.02 9.56
N HIS A 130 -3.08 12.25 9.86
CA HIS A 130 -2.46 11.94 11.14
C HIS A 130 -2.22 13.26 11.88
N ILE A 131 -2.71 13.36 13.10
CA ILE A 131 -2.56 14.56 13.94
C ILE A 131 -1.79 14.16 15.21
N ASP A 132 -0.61 14.71 15.37
CA ASP A 132 0.30 14.48 16.49
C ASP A 132 0.31 15.69 17.44
N ILE A 133 -0.64 15.69 18.37
CA ILE A 133 -0.83 16.79 19.34
C ILE A 133 0.36 17.00 20.29
N SER A 134 1.32 16.07 20.34
CA SER A 134 2.53 16.23 21.15
C SER A 134 3.53 17.19 20.51
N LYS A 135 3.40 17.48 19.22
CA LYS A 135 4.31 18.36 18.47
C LYS A 135 3.76 19.77 18.39
N SER A 136 4.61 20.75 18.70
CA SER A 136 4.28 22.17 18.54
C SER A 136 4.22 22.63 17.07
N THR A 137 5.00 21.98 16.19
CA THR A 137 5.06 22.30 14.75
C THR A 137 4.97 21.03 13.90
N LYS A 138 4.47 21.14 12.66
CA LYS A 138 4.30 20.00 11.74
C LYS A 138 3.55 18.82 12.37
N HIS A 139 2.50 19.13 13.14
CA HIS A 139 1.69 18.13 13.83
C HIS A 139 0.71 17.41 12.90
N ILE A 140 0.52 17.88 11.67
CA ILE A 140 -0.38 17.27 10.69
C ILE A 140 0.45 16.60 9.58
N GLN A 141 0.10 15.35 9.28
CA GLN A 141 0.64 14.61 8.14
C GLN A 141 -0.50 13.99 7.35
N ILE A 142 -0.44 14.10 6.02
CA ILE A 142 -1.52 13.68 5.13
C ILE A 142 -0.98 12.66 4.13
N PHE A 143 -1.58 11.48 4.13
CA PHE A 143 -1.29 10.44 3.13
C PHE A 143 -2.38 10.38 2.07
N SER A 144 -1.95 10.23 0.82
CA SER A 144 -2.82 10.00 -0.33
C SER A 144 -3.30 8.54 -0.42
N LYS A 145 -4.20 8.28 -1.38
CA LYS A 145 -4.71 6.94 -1.71
C LYS A 145 -3.61 5.90 -1.96
N SER A 146 -2.50 6.29 -2.59
CA SER A 146 -1.37 5.40 -2.92
C SER A 146 -0.37 5.24 -1.77
N GLY A 147 -0.55 5.96 -0.67
CA GLY A 147 0.39 5.99 0.45
C GLY A 147 1.53 6.99 0.34
N LYS A 148 1.60 7.78 -0.75
CA LYS A 148 2.50 8.93 -0.82
C LYS A 148 2.13 9.95 0.26
N ASP A 149 3.15 10.44 0.98
CA ASP A 149 3.03 11.64 1.81
C ASP A 149 2.74 12.85 0.90
N SER A 150 1.57 13.44 1.12
CA SER A 150 1.06 14.57 0.37
C SER A 150 0.70 15.74 1.29
N THR A 151 1.42 15.85 2.41
CA THR A 151 1.29 16.98 3.36
C THR A 151 1.64 18.29 2.67
N ASN A 152 2.77 18.34 1.96
CA ASN A 152 3.20 19.54 1.24
C ASN A 152 2.28 19.90 0.06
N ASP A 153 1.76 18.88 -0.63
CA ASP A 153 0.80 19.03 -1.73
C ASP A 153 -0.49 19.74 -1.25
N ARG A 154 -0.77 19.71 0.06
CA ARG A 154 -1.96 20.29 0.72
C ARG A 154 -1.65 21.46 1.65
N SER A 155 -0.41 21.99 1.63
CA SER A 155 0.01 23.11 2.47
C SER A 155 -0.89 24.34 2.37
N ALA A 156 -1.50 24.58 1.20
CA ALA A 156 -2.42 25.70 0.98
C ALA A 156 -3.76 25.59 1.71
N LEU A 157 -4.14 24.40 2.21
CA LEU A 157 -5.37 24.19 2.99
C LEU A 157 -5.23 24.64 4.47
N HIS A 158 -4.01 24.95 4.91
CA HIS A 158 -3.72 25.41 6.28
C HIS A 158 -3.64 26.94 6.41
N ARG A 159 -4.27 27.69 5.49
CA ARG A 159 -4.39 29.15 5.58
C ARG A 159 -5.65 29.57 6.31
#